data_AF-A0A7X9BSS1-F1
#
_entry.id   AF-A0A7X9BSS1-F1
#
_cell.length_a   1.000
_cell.length_b   1.000
_cell.length_c   1.000
_cell.angle_alpha   90.00
_cell.angle_beta   90.00
_cell.angle_gamma   90.00
#
_symmetry.space_group_name_H-M   'P 1'
#
loop_
_entity.id
_entity.type
_entity.pdbx_description
1 polymer ?
#
loop_
_entity_poly.entity_id
_entity_poly.type
_entity_poly.pdbx_seq_one_letter_code
_entity_poly.pdbx_strand_id
1 'polypeptide(L)'
;MADAKTEKQKVQEITEKLEQGIKELFESEKYKTYLNTMSKFHNYSFNNTMLIAMQKPDATLVAGFKAWQKNFDRHVKKGEKGIRILAPAPYKIKEEQEKLDPVTGEIMLDKNGMPITEEVEIKIPAFRVVPVFDLSQTDGKELPDIGVNELSGSVEDYEDFMQALTEVSPVPITYEDIDGDAKGYFHTTDHRIAIQEGMS
;
A
#
# COMPACT_ATOMS: atom_id res chain seq x y z
N MET A 1 -2.47 -28.64 47.40
CA MET A 1 -1.61 -27.45 47.39
C MET A 1 -1.24 -27.21 45.95
N ALA A 2 -1.71 -26.14 45.33
CA ALA A 2 -1.33 -25.78 43.97
C ALA A 2 -0.04 -24.95 44.06
N ASP A 3 1.04 -25.43 43.46
CA ASP A 3 2.32 -24.71 43.43
C ASP A 3 2.14 -23.36 42.73
N ALA A 4 2.47 -22.28 43.44
CA ALA A 4 2.43 -20.93 42.91
C ALA A 4 3.49 -20.77 41.81
N LYS A 5 3.04 -20.50 40.58
CA LYS A 5 3.93 -20.26 39.43
C LYS A 5 4.88 -19.10 39.72
N THR A 6 6.15 -19.27 39.39
CA THR A 6 7.19 -18.23 39.55
C THR A 6 6.94 -17.06 38.60
N GLU A 7 7.32 -15.83 38.95
CA GLU A 7 7.12 -14.63 38.09
C GLU A 7 7.64 -14.84 36.66
N LYS A 8 8.82 -15.45 36.51
CA LYS A 8 9.39 -15.80 35.20
C LYS A 8 8.48 -16.70 34.36
N GLN A 9 7.77 -17.64 34.99
CA GLN A 9 6.83 -18.53 34.31
C GLN A 9 5.55 -17.79 33.89
N LYS A 10 5.10 -16.81 34.69
CA LYS A 10 3.95 -15.96 34.34
C LYS A 10 4.26 -15.07 33.14
N VAL A 11 5.43 -14.42 33.12
CA VAL A 11 5.89 -13.59 31.99
C VAL A 11 5.99 -14.44 30.73
N GLN A 12 6.61 -15.63 30.82
CA GLN A 12 6.76 -16.52 29.67
C GLN A 12 5.40 -16.99 29.11
N GLU A 13 4.44 -17.32 29.96
CA GLU A 13 3.08 -17.70 29.53
C GLU A 13 2.34 -16.54 28.84
N ILE A 14 2.51 -15.31 29.34
CA ILE A 14 1.91 -14.11 28.71
C ILE A 14 2.56 -13.86 27.34
N THR A 15 3.89 -13.95 27.24
CA THR A 15 4.60 -13.79 25.96
C THR A 15 4.19 -14.86 24.96
N GLU A 16 4.09 -16.13 25.37
CA GLU A 16 3.66 -17.23 24.49
C GLU A 16 2.21 -17.04 24.01
N LYS A 17 1.30 -16.60 24.89
CA LYS A 17 -0.08 -16.25 24.50
C LYS A 17 -0.13 -15.06 23.54
N LEU A 18 0.72 -14.05 23.75
CA LEU A 18 0.83 -12.90 22.86
C LEU A 18 1.35 -13.31 21.49
N GLU A 19 2.44 -14.09 21.43
CA GLU A 19 2.99 -14.63 20.18
C GLU A 19 1.97 -15.48 19.44
N GLN A 20 1.24 -16.33 20.14
CA GLN A 20 0.18 -17.15 19.55
C GLN A 20 -0.98 -16.30 19.03
N GLY A 21 -1.46 -15.32 19.81
CA GLY A 21 -2.53 -14.42 19.38
C GLY A 21 -2.14 -13.56 18.17
N ILE A 22 -0.90 -13.08 18.14
CA ILE A 22 -0.32 -12.38 16.98
C ILE A 22 -0.28 -13.31 15.77
N LYS A 23 0.21 -14.54 15.96
CA LYS A 23 0.30 -15.53 14.89
C LYS A 23 -1.08 -15.90 14.33
N GLU A 24 -2.07 -16.11 15.18
CA GLU A 24 -3.46 -16.38 14.79
C GLU A 24 -4.07 -15.19 14.03
N LEU A 25 -3.77 -13.94 14.43
CA LEU A 25 -4.19 -12.74 13.69
C LEU A 25 -3.56 -12.72 12.28
N PHE A 26 -2.26 -12.95 12.16
CA PHE A 26 -1.52 -12.96 10.89
C PHE A 26 -1.90 -14.15 10.00
N GLU A 27 -2.18 -15.31 10.59
CA GLU A 27 -2.60 -16.52 9.89
C GLU A 27 -4.10 -16.53 9.57
N SER A 28 -4.88 -15.61 10.16
CA SER A 28 -6.30 -15.49 9.90
C SER A 28 -6.55 -15.31 8.41
N GLU A 29 -7.47 -16.11 7.86
CA GLU A 29 -7.88 -16.00 6.47
C GLU A 29 -8.43 -14.59 6.14
N LYS A 30 -8.97 -13.89 7.16
CA LYS A 30 -9.39 -12.49 7.05
C LYS A 30 -8.22 -11.55 6.78
N TYR A 31 -7.11 -11.67 7.53
CA TYR A 31 -5.92 -10.85 7.34
C TYR A 31 -5.24 -11.12 6.01
N LYS A 32 -5.12 -12.40 5.61
CA LYS A 32 -4.62 -12.78 4.27
C LYS A 32 -5.49 -12.19 3.16
N THR A 33 -6.81 -12.29 3.29
CA THR A 33 -7.77 -11.75 2.32
C THR A 33 -7.67 -10.23 2.21
N TYR A 34 -7.50 -9.55 3.34
CA TYR A 34 -7.26 -8.11 3.39
C TYR A 34 -5.99 -7.73 2.62
N LEU A 35 -4.84 -8.31 2.98
CA LEU A 35 -3.56 -8.00 2.33
C LEU A 35 -3.59 -8.34 0.83
N ASN A 36 -4.19 -9.48 0.47
CA ASN A 36 -4.39 -9.87 -0.93
C ASN A 36 -5.30 -8.91 -1.70
N THR A 37 -6.20 -8.20 -1.03
CA THR A 37 -7.06 -7.21 -1.68
C THR A 37 -6.35 -5.87 -1.80
N MET A 38 -5.67 -5.43 -0.74
CA MET A 38 -4.92 -4.17 -0.75
C MET A 38 -3.74 -4.19 -1.73
N SER A 39 -3.08 -5.34 -1.91
CA SER A 39 -1.99 -5.50 -2.87
C SER A 39 -2.40 -5.37 -4.34
N LYS A 40 -3.71 -5.42 -4.65
CA LYS A 40 -4.24 -5.22 -6.01
C LYS A 40 -4.35 -3.74 -6.40
N PHE A 41 -4.26 -2.82 -5.44
CA PHE A 41 -4.22 -1.39 -5.73
C PHE A 41 -2.82 -0.97 -6.21
N HIS A 42 -2.77 0.10 -7.01
CA HIS A 42 -1.52 0.58 -7.57
C HIS A 42 -0.80 1.54 -6.62
N ASN A 43 0.51 1.39 -6.53
CA ASN A 43 1.39 2.45 -6.05
C ASN A 43 1.62 3.45 -7.20
N TYR A 44 0.75 4.44 -7.30
CA TYR A 44 0.85 5.46 -8.34
C TYR A 44 2.15 6.27 -8.20
N SER A 45 2.67 6.74 -9.34
CA SER A 45 3.78 7.70 -9.34
C SER A 45 3.37 9.00 -8.66
N PHE A 46 4.32 9.74 -8.11
CA PHE A 46 4.08 11.04 -7.47
C PHE A 46 3.21 11.98 -8.33
N ASN A 47 3.51 12.08 -9.63
CA ASN A 47 2.72 12.90 -10.57
C ASN A 47 1.26 12.44 -10.65
N ASN A 48 1.01 11.14 -10.69
CA ASN A 48 -0.36 10.62 -10.70
C ASN A 48 -1.05 10.80 -9.34
N THR A 49 -0.33 10.65 -8.22
CA THR A 49 -0.85 10.96 -6.88
C THR A 49 -1.26 12.42 -6.77
N MET A 50 -0.43 13.35 -7.25
CA MET A 50 -0.77 14.77 -7.29
C MET A 50 -1.97 15.05 -8.19
N LEU A 51 -2.02 14.47 -9.39
CA LEU A 51 -3.16 14.60 -10.30
C LEU A 51 -4.47 14.09 -9.67
N ILE A 52 -4.40 12.98 -8.93
CA ILE A 52 -5.54 12.44 -8.19
C ILE A 52 -5.97 13.44 -7.11
N ALA A 53 -5.05 13.86 -6.24
CA ALA A 53 -5.34 14.78 -5.14
C ALA A 53 -5.92 16.12 -5.62
N MET A 54 -5.44 16.66 -6.74
CA MET A 54 -5.97 17.91 -7.32
C MET A 54 -7.40 17.78 -7.84
N GLN A 55 -7.82 16.58 -8.27
CA GLN A 55 -9.16 16.34 -8.82
C GLN A 55 -10.14 15.80 -7.77
N LYS A 56 -9.63 15.04 -6.80
CA LYS A 56 -10.38 14.45 -5.69
C LYS A 56 -9.47 14.38 -4.44
N PRO A 57 -9.43 15.45 -3.62
CA PRO A 57 -8.54 15.53 -2.45
C PRO A 57 -8.83 14.48 -1.37
N ASP A 58 -10.05 13.98 -1.32
CA ASP A 58 -10.56 12.96 -0.39
C ASP A 58 -10.47 11.53 -0.97
N ALA A 59 -9.71 11.31 -2.05
CA ALA A 59 -9.53 9.98 -2.62
C ALA A 59 -8.74 9.07 -1.66
N THR A 60 -9.20 7.83 -1.52
CA THR A 60 -8.63 6.81 -0.61
C THR A 60 -8.04 5.64 -1.39
N LEU A 61 -8.87 4.95 -2.16
CA LEU A 61 -8.49 3.76 -2.92
C LEU A 61 -8.92 3.93 -4.38
N VAL A 62 -7.93 4.01 -5.28
CA VAL A 62 -8.17 4.42 -6.67
C VAL A 62 -7.78 3.31 -7.65
N ALA A 63 -8.71 2.90 -8.50
CA ALA A 63 -8.47 1.90 -9.53
C ALA A 63 -9.19 2.23 -10.86
N GLY A 64 -8.73 1.61 -11.95
CA GLY A 64 -9.38 1.74 -13.25
C GLY A 64 -10.76 1.07 -13.28
N PHE A 65 -11.65 1.54 -14.16
CA PHE A 65 -13.03 1.04 -14.28
C PHE A 65 -13.12 -0.50 -14.36
N LYS A 66 -12.32 -1.11 -15.24
CA LYS A 66 -12.30 -2.58 -15.40
C LYS A 66 -11.65 -3.30 -14.22
N ALA A 67 -10.73 -2.64 -13.50
CA ALA A 67 -10.10 -3.23 -12.33
C ALA A 67 -11.11 -3.36 -11.19
N TRP A 68 -11.97 -2.35 -10.97
CA TRP A 68 -13.08 -2.43 -10.01
C TRP A 68 -13.94 -3.68 -10.25
N GLN A 69 -14.30 -3.94 -11.52
CA GLN A 69 -15.14 -5.08 -11.88
C GLN A 69 -14.41 -6.42 -11.73
N LYS A 70 -13.16 -6.51 -12.21
CA LYS A 70 -12.43 -7.79 -12.29
C LYS A 70 -11.77 -8.22 -10.98
N ASN A 71 -11.29 -7.25 -10.20
CA ASN A 71 -10.39 -7.52 -9.08
C ASN A 71 -11.09 -7.41 -7.73
N PHE A 72 -12.20 -6.67 -7.67
CA PHE A 72 -12.86 -6.24 -6.44
C PHE A 72 -14.37 -6.53 -6.40
N ASP A 73 -14.97 -7.06 -7.48
CA ASP A 73 -16.41 -7.30 -7.60
C ASP A 73 -17.25 -6.02 -7.33
N ARG A 74 -16.74 -4.87 -7.79
CA ARG A 74 -17.38 -3.55 -7.68
C ARG A 74 -17.54 -2.90 -9.05
N HIS A 75 -18.49 -1.97 -9.14
CA HIS A 75 -18.84 -1.28 -10.37
C HIS A 75 -18.87 0.21 -10.10
N VAL A 76 -18.38 1.02 -11.04
CA VAL A 76 -18.48 2.47 -10.92
C VAL A 76 -19.94 2.89 -11.06
N LYS A 77 -20.42 3.76 -10.17
CA LYS A 77 -21.79 4.28 -10.17
C LYS A 77 -22.06 5.05 -11.45
N LYS A 78 -23.30 4.98 -11.94
CA LYS A 78 -23.70 5.67 -13.17
C LYS A 78 -23.63 7.19 -12.96
N GLY A 79 -22.92 7.89 -13.83
CA GLY A 79 -22.79 9.36 -13.79
C GLY A 79 -21.56 9.87 -13.06
N GLU A 80 -20.77 8.99 -12.44
CA GLU A 80 -19.53 9.37 -11.76
C GLU A 80 -18.48 9.91 -12.73
N LYS A 81 -17.80 10.99 -12.30
CA LYS A 81 -16.73 11.62 -13.07
C LYS A 81 -15.41 10.92 -12.76
N GLY A 82 -14.77 10.38 -13.80
CA GLY A 82 -13.45 9.74 -13.66
C GLY A 82 -12.32 10.76 -13.41
N ILE A 83 -11.40 10.38 -12.54
CA ILE A 83 -10.16 11.09 -12.23
C ILE A 83 -9.15 10.80 -13.35
N ARG A 84 -8.54 11.84 -13.92
CA ARG A 84 -7.62 11.69 -15.05
C ARG A 84 -6.18 11.50 -14.59
N ILE A 85 -5.56 10.40 -15.00
CA ILE A 85 -4.16 10.09 -14.74
C ILE A 85 -3.41 9.78 -16.04
N LEU A 86 -2.08 9.77 -15.98
CA LEU A 86 -1.21 9.37 -17.08
C LEU A 86 -0.91 7.87 -17.00
N ALA A 87 -1.14 7.14 -18.10
CA ALA A 87 -0.79 5.74 -18.22
C ALA A 87 0.14 5.50 -19.42
N PRO A 88 1.12 4.58 -19.31
CA PRO A 88 1.96 4.19 -20.43
C PRO A 88 1.13 3.66 -21.60
N ALA A 89 1.44 4.13 -22.80
CA ALA A 89 0.86 3.69 -24.07
C ALA A 89 1.95 3.70 -25.16
N PRO A 90 3.03 2.91 -24.99
CA PRO A 90 4.10 2.86 -25.96
C PRO A 90 3.60 2.31 -27.31
N TYR A 91 4.13 2.83 -28.40
CA TYR A 91 3.82 2.37 -29.76
C TYR A 91 5.10 1.95 -30.47
N LYS A 92 4.94 1.15 -31.54
CA LYS A 92 6.04 0.60 -32.33
C LYS A 92 6.08 1.31 -33.67
N ILE A 93 7.27 1.74 -34.08
CA ILE A 93 7.54 2.24 -35.42
C ILE A 93 8.57 1.35 -36.08
N LYS A 94 8.51 1.27 -37.40
CA LYS A 94 9.54 0.61 -38.20
C LYS A 94 10.38 1.69 -38.86
N GLU A 95 11.69 1.58 -38.71
CA GLU A 95 12.65 2.53 -39.28
C GLU A 95 13.72 1.74 -40.04
N GLU A 96 14.07 2.20 -41.24
CA GLU A 96 15.21 1.68 -41.96
C GLU A 96 16.48 2.27 -41.34
N GLN A 97 17.29 1.40 -40.75
CA GLN A 97 18.59 1.78 -40.18
C GLN A 97 19.70 1.07 -40.93
N GLU A 98 20.85 1.74 -41.06
CA GLU A 98 22.03 1.12 -41.64
C GLU A 98 22.49 -0.04 -40.77
N LYS A 99 22.65 -1.20 -41.41
CA LYS A 99 23.06 -2.43 -40.74
C LYS A 99 24.51 -2.32 -40.34
N LEU A 100 24.80 -2.42 -39.04
CA LEU A 100 26.17 -2.39 -38.52
C LEU A 100 26.75 -3.80 -38.43
N ASP A 101 28.05 -3.94 -38.64
CA ASP A 101 28.78 -5.17 -38.39
C ASP A 101 28.82 -5.47 -36.88
N PRO A 102 28.37 -6.66 -36.42
CA PRO A 102 28.30 -7.01 -35.00
C PRO A 102 29.66 -6.98 -34.27
N VAL A 103 30.77 -7.05 -35.01
CA VAL A 103 32.13 -7.14 -34.47
C VAL A 103 32.84 -5.80 -34.58
N THR A 104 32.70 -5.09 -35.70
CA THR A 104 33.44 -3.83 -35.94
C THR A 104 32.62 -2.57 -35.65
N GLY A 105 31.28 -2.66 -35.65
CA GLY A 105 30.39 -1.51 -35.51
C GLY A 105 30.35 -0.58 -36.73
N GLU A 106 30.94 -0.98 -37.86
CA GLU A 106 30.94 -0.23 -39.12
C GLU A 106 29.72 -0.57 -39.97
N ILE A 107 29.30 0.35 -40.85
CA ILE A 107 28.18 0.17 -41.77
C ILE A 107 28.50 -0.98 -42.74
N MET A 108 27.64 -2.01 -42.77
CA MET A 108 27.74 -3.09 -43.75
C MET A 108 27.34 -2.56 -45.13
N LEU A 109 28.23 -2.78 -46.10
CA LEU A 109 28.00 -2.41 -47.50
C LEU A 109 27.60 -3.63 -48.33
N ASP A 110 26.74 -3.40 -49.33
CA ASP A 110 26.35 -4.42 -50.30
C ASP A 110 27.46 -4.65 -51.34
N LYS A 111 27.21 -5.56 -52.30
CA LYS A 111 28.18 -5.90 -53.36
C LYS A 111 28.52 -4.73 -54.28
N ASN A 112 27.75 -3.64 -54.24
CA ASN A 112 27.93 -2.44 -55.04
C ASN A 112 28.51 -1.26 -54.22
N GLY A 113 28.82 -1.48 -52.94
CA GLY A 113 29.36 -0.46 -52.05
C GLY A 113 28.32 0.48 -51.45
N MET A 114 27.02 0.15 -51.52
CA MET A 114 25.94 0.92 -50.89
C MET A 114 25.62 0.38 -49.49
N PRO A 115 25.27 1.22 -48.51
CA PRO A 115 24.83 0.78 -47.18
C PRO A 115 23.67 -0.22 -47.27
N ILE A 116 23.80 -1.36 -46.60
CA ILE A 116 22.70 -2.29 -46.39
C ILE A 116 21.81 -1.70 -45.31
N THR A 117 20.55 -1.42 -45.63
CA THR A 117 19.55 -1.03 -44.64
C THR A 117 18.82 -2.26 -44.11
N GLU A 118 18.47 -2.24 -42.83
CA GLU A 118 17.57 -3.21 -42.21
C GLU A 118 16.38 -2.49 -41.57
N GLU A 119 15.20 -3.09 -41.69
CA GLU A 119 13.98 -2.58 -41.07
C GLU A 119 13.99 -2.99 -39.58
N VAL A 120 14.24 -2.02 -38.69
CA VAL A 120 14.28 -2.23 -37.24
C VAL A 120 12.98 -1.74 -36.61
N GLU A 121 12.41 -2.54 -35.72
CA GLU A 121 11.21 -2.17 -34.97
C GLU A 121 11.60 -1.49 -33.64
N ILE A 122 11.33 -0.19 -33.53
CA ILE A 122 11.67 0.63 -32.36
C ILE A 122 10.41 0.88 -31.53
N LYS A 123 10.50 0.68 -30.21
CA LYS A 123 9.43 0.97 -29.25
C LYS A 123 9.58 2.39 -28.71
N ILE A 124 8.66 3.28 -29.08
CA ILE A 124 8.62 4.65 -28.61
C ILE A 124 7.81 4.74 -27.31
N PRO A 125 8.40 5.21 -26.20
CA PRO A 125 7.66 5.49 -24.97
C PRO A 125 6.66 6.63 -25.21
N ALA A 126 5.40 6.39 -24.88
CA ALA A 126 4.37 7.41 -24.89
C ALA A 126 3.41 7.20 -23.74
N PHE A 127 2.66 8.25 -23.40
CA PHE A 127 1.66 8.24 -22.35
C PHE A 127 0.34 8.76 -22.89
N ARG A 128 -0.75 8.25 -22.33
CA ARG A 128 -2.09 8.71 -22.61
C ARG A 128 -2.84 9.00 -21.32
N VAL A 129 -3.84 9.87 -21.41
CA VAL A 129 -4.73 10.14 -20.29
C VAL A 129 -5.78 9.04 -20.19
N VAL A 130 -5.93 8.45 -19.00
CA VAL A 130 -6.95 7.43 -18.72
C VAL A 130 -7.77 7.80 -17.48
N PRO A 131 -9.07 7.41 -17.43
CA PRO A 131 -9.88 7.59 -16.24
C PRO A 131 -9.65 6.47 -15.21
N VAL A 132 -9.54 6.87 -13.94
CA VAL A 132 -9.62 6.01 -12.76
C VAL A 132 -10.71 6.55 -11.82
N PHE A 133 -11.10 5.74 -10.84
CA PHE A 133 -12.21 6.01 -9.95
C PHE A 133 -11.84 5.63 -8.52
N ASP A 134 -12.25 6.46 -7.57
CA ASP A 134 -12.10 6.21 -6.15
C ASP A 134 -13.16 5.22 -5.64
N LEU A 135 -12.89 4.55 -4.51
CA LEU A 135 -13.81 3.64 -3.84
C LEU A 135 -15.20 4.27 -3.61
N SER A 136 -15.25 5.55 -3.20
CA SER A 136 -16.52 6.25 -2.91
C SER A 136 -17.45 6.33 -4.14
N GLN A 137 -16.86 6.23 -5.34
CA GLN A 137 -17.54 6.29 -6.65
C GLN A 137 -18.02 4.93 -7.14
N THR A 138 -17.93 3.88 -6.31
CA THR A 138 -18.25 2.50 -6.70
C THR A 138 -19.28 1.86 -5.78
N ASP A 139 -20.09 0.95 -6.32
CA ASP A 139 -21.00 0.07 -5.59
C ASP A 139 -20.66 -1.40 -5.88
N GLY A 140 -20.90 -2.26 -4.90
CA GLY A 140 -20.67 -3.70 -5.01
C GLY A 140 -20.17 -4.28 -3.70
N LYS A 141 -19.42 -5.39 -3.80
CA LYS A 141 -18.89 -6.11 -2.65
C LYS A 141 -18.02 -5.21 -1.78
N GLU A 142 -18.31 -5.13 -0.48
CA GLU A 142 -17.47 -4.41 0.48
C GLU A 142 -16.04 -4.93 0.43
N LEU A 143 -15.08 -4.02 0.50
CA LEU A 143 -13.68 -4.40 0.62
C LEU A 143 -13.46 -5.02 2.00
N PRO A 144 -12.62 -6.06 2.12
CA PRO A 144 -12.26 -6.58 3.42
C PRO A 144 -11.64 -5.46 4.24
N ASP A 145 -12.07 -5.37 5.48
CA ASP A 145 -11.45 -4.56 6.51
C ASP A 145 -10.87 -5.51 7.56
N ILE A 146 -9.70 -5.19 8.10
CA ILE A 146 -9.17 -5.92 9.25
C ILE A 146 -10.11 -5.72 10.45
N GLY A 147 -10.83 -4.59 10.52
CA GLY A 147 -11.75 -4.30 11.60
C GLY A 147 -11.01 -4.40 12.91
N VAL A 148 -10.03 -3.51 13.11
CA VAL A 148 -9.34 -3.39 14.38
C VAL A 148 -10.36 -2.78 15.33
N ASN A 149 -11.17 -3.64 15.96
CA ASN A 149 -12.06 -3.21 17.02
C ASN A 149 -11.18 -2.64 18.13
N GLU A 150 -11.61 -1.53 18.73
CA GLU A 150 -11.01 -1.07 19.98
C GLU A 150 -11.09 -2.22 20.99
N LEU A 151 -9.95 -2.52 21.62
CA LEU A 151 -9.88 -3.57 22.62
C LEU A 151 -10.67 -3.08 23.84
N SER A 152 -11.82 -3.70 24.10
CA SER A 152 -12.68 -3.36 25.24
C SER A 152 -12.42 -4.25 26.47
N GLY A 153 -11.35 -5.03 26.46
CA GLY A 153 -11.00 -5.94 27.53
C GLY A 153 -10.30 -5.22 28.68
N SER A 154 -10.75 -5.45 29.92
CA SER A 154 -10.02 -5.03 31.11
C SER A 154 -8.80 -5.93 31.33
N VAL A 155 -7.63 -5.35 31.54
CA VAL A 155 -6.39 -6.06 31.85
C VAL A 155 -6.09 -5.87 33.33
N GLU A 156 -5.88 -6.97 34.07
CA GLU A 156 -5.34 -6.90 35.44
C GLU A 156 -3.95 -6.24 35.39
N ASP A 157 -3.66 -5.34 36.33
CA ASP A 157 -2.38 -4.62 36.42
C ASP A 157 -2.03 -3.74 35.19
N TYR A 158 -3.04 -3.20 34.50
CA TYR A 158 -2.84 -2.30 33.34
C TYR A 158 -1.92 -1.11 33.67
N GLU A 159 -2.08 -0.49 34.83
CA GLU A 159 -1.25 0.65 35.26
C GLU A 159 0.22 0.26 35.40
N ASP A 160 0.51 -0.87 36.07
CA ASP A 160 1.87 -1.37 36.25
C ASP A 160 2.53 -1.73 34.91
N PHE A 161 1.76 -2.33 33.99
CA PHE A 161 2.21 -2.63 32.64
C PHE A 161 2.55 -1.37 31.83
N MET A 162 1.67 -0.37 31.85
CA MET A 162 1.89 0.90 31.14
C MET A 162 3.04 1.70 31.75
N GLN A 163 3.22 1.63 33.07
CA GLN A 163 4.37 2.23 33.73
C GLN A 163 5.68 1.57 33.27
N ALA A 164 5.75 0.24 33.27
CA ALA A 164 6.93 -0.49 32.80
C ALA A 164 7.25 -0.18 31.32
N LEU A 165 6.22 -0.10 30.46
CA LEU A 165 6.39 0.32 29.07
C LEU A 165 6.95 1.74 28.95
N THR A 166 6.44 2.68 29.77
CA THR A 166 6.90 4.07 29.78
C THR A 166 8.36 4.16 30.24
N GLU A 167 8.77 3.37 31.23
CA GLU A 167 10.14 3.34 31.74
C GLU A 167 11.14 2.72 30.74
N VAL A 168 10.72 1.72 29.96
CA VAL A 168 11.58 1.02 28.99
C VAL A 168 11.59 1.72 27.62
N SER A 169 10.55 2.51 27.31
CA SER A 169 10.43 3.18 26.02
C SER A 169 11.62 4.12 25.77
N PRO A 170 12.26 4.06 24.58
CA PRO A 170 13.36 4.96 24.23
C PRO A 170 12.89 6.40 23.98
N VAL A 171 11.58 6.62 23.89
CA VAL A 171 10.93 7.89 23.57
C VAL A 171 9.78 8.15 24.54
N PRO A 172 9.48 9.41 24.88
CA PRO A 172 8.34 9.73 25.76
C PRO A 172 7.02 9.24 25.15
N ILE A 173 6.14 8.71 26.01
CA ILE A 173 4.76 8.37 25.68
C ILE A 173 3.86 9.39 26.37
N THR A 174 3.02 10.09 25.61
CA THR A 174 2.15 11.17 26.10
C THR A 174 0.72 10.97 25.63
N TYR A 175 -0.23 11.41 26.44
CA TYR A 175 -1.65 11.43 26.07
C TYR A 175 -2.06 12.85 25.68
N GLU A 176 -2.79 12.97 24.59
CA GLU A 176 -3.35 14.24 24.11
C GLU A 176 -4.63 14.00 23.33
N ASP A 177 -5.40 15.07 23.10
CA ASP A 177 -6.57 15.02 22.21
C ASP A 177 -6.11 15.12 20.75
N ILE A 178 -6.34 14.06 19.99
CA ILE A 178 -5.92 13.91 18.60
C ILE A 178 -7.15 14.08 17.69
N ASP A 179 -7.09 15.08 16.82
CA ASP A 179 -8.17 15.32 15.86
C ASP A 179 -8.34 14.17 14.86
N GLY A 180 -9.59 13.77 14.62
CA GLY A 180 -9.98 12.79 13.61
C GLY A 180 -10.10 11.36 14.13
N ASP A 181 -9.89 10.38 13.25
CA ASP A 181 -10.07 8.95 13.57
C ASP A 181 -8.78 8.30 14.10
N ALA A 182 -7.67 9.05 14.13
CA ALA A 182 -6.38 8.55 14.58
C ALA A 182 -6.39 8.35 16.10
N LYS A 183 -5.85 7.21 16.53
CA LYS A 183 -5.79 6.82 17.95
C LYS A 183 -4.41 7.03 18.57
N GLY A 184 -3.42 7.33 17.75
CA GLY A 184 -2.07 7.64 18.18
C GLY A 184 -1.15 7.84 16.99
N TYR A 185 -0.01 8.47 17.22
CA TYR A 185 0.99 8.71 16.19
C TYR A 185 2.39 8.87 16.80
N PHE A 186 3.41 8.76 15.95
CA PHE A 186 4.78 9.10 16.32
C PHE A 186 5.11 10.51 15.82
N HIS A 187 5.40 11.42 16.74
CA HIS A 187 5.79 12.79 16.40
C HIS A 187 7.27 12.80 16.02
N THR A 188 7.56 12.94 14.72
CA THR A 188 8.92 12.77 14.19
C THR A 188 9.90 13.85 14.64
N THR A 189 9.45 15.09 14.83
CA THR A 189 10.30 16.21 15.28
C THR A 189 10.66 16.10 16.76
N ASP A 190 9.65 15.95 17.62
CA ASP A 190 9.81 15.86 19.07
C ASP A 190 10.25 14.47 19.56
N HIS A 191 10.31 13.48 18.66
CA HIS A 191 10.65 12.09 18.96
C HIS A 191 9.83 11.53 20.14
N ARG A 192 8.50 11.61 20.06
CA ARG A 192 7.57 11.10 21.08
C ARG A 192 6.43 10.29 20.47
N ILE A 193 5.84 9.42 21.27
CA ILE A 193 4.61 8.70 20.94
C ILE A 193 3.44 9.46 21.58
N ALA A 194 2.46 9.86 20.78
CA ALA A 194 1.21 10.47 21.22
C ALA A 194 0.08 9.43 21.14
N ILE A 195 -0.73 9.33 22.20
CA ILE A 195 -1.88 8.42 22.31
C ILE A 195 -3.13 9.26 22.59
N GLN A 196 -4.26 8.92 21.96
CA GLN A 196 -5.54 9.60 22.19
C GLN A 196 -5.94 9.52 23.67
N GLU A 197 -6.33 10.65 24.25
CA GLU A 197 -6.93 10.70 25.59
C GLU A 197 -8.19 9.82 25.69
N GLY A 198 -8.31 9.08 26.80
CA GLY A 198 -9.45 8.19 27.06
C GLY A 198 -9.33 6.78 26.47
N MET A 199 -8.20 6.44 25.84
CA MET A 199 -7.87 5.05 25.51
C MET A 199 -7.20 4.36 26.71
N SER A 200 -8.02 3.86 27.63
CA SER A 200 -7.63 3.09 28.83
C SER A 200 -8.48 1.84 28.96
#